data_AF-A0A261QR09-F1
#
_entry.id   AF-A0A261QR09-F1
#
_cell.length_a   1.000
_cell.length_b   1.000
_cell.length_c   1.000
_cell.angle_alpha   90.00
_cell.angle_beta   90.00
_cell.angle_gamma   90.00
#
_symmetry.space_group_name_H-M   'P 1'
#
loop_
_entity.id
_entity.type
_entity.pdbx_description
1 polymer ?
#
loop_
_entity_poly.entity_id
_entity_poly.type
_entity_poly.pdbx_seq_one_letter_code
_entity_poly.pdbx_strand_id
1 'polypeptide(L)'
;YTFGPRTNETCRELLALLTPFNIGMITSDNWGSYAREMPKQKHLTGKIFTQRIEHNNLTLRTRIKRLARKTICFSRSVEIHEKVIGAFIEKYIFY
;
A
#
# COMPACT_ATOMS: atom_id res chain seq x y z
N TYR A 1 4.42 1.15 3.53
CA TYR A 1 3.10 0.77 4.06
C TYR A 1 3.16 0.84 5.57
N THR A 2 2.03 0.92 6.27
CA THR A 2 1.97 0.84 7.74
C THR A 2 1.11 -0.34 8.15
N PHE A 3 1.49 -1.02 9.23
CA PHE A 3 0.68 -2.08 9.84
C PHE A 3 -0.13 -1.47 10.97
N GLY A 4 -1.42 -1.79 11.03
CA GLY A 4 -2.27 -1.32 12.12
C GLY A 4 -3.75 -1.31 11.76
N PRO A 5 -4.61 -1.00 12.74
CA PRO A 5 -6.04 -0.83 12.51
C PRO A 5 -6.32 0.38 11.62
N ARG A 6 -7.52 0.44 11.02
CA ARG A 6 -8.02 1.64 10.30
C ARG A 6 -8.35 2.74 11.31
N THR A 7 -7.32 3.46 11.78
CA THR A 7 -7.46 4.63 12.67
C THR A 7 -6.73 5.85 12.11
N ASN A 8 -6.90 7.02 12.76
CA ASN A 8 -6.23 8.25 12.33
C ASN A 8 -4.72 8.18 12.60
N GLU A 9 -4.31 7.49 13.65
CA GLU A 9 -2.91 7.32 14.05
C GLU A 9 -2.14 6.56 12.97
N THR A 10 -2.64 5.41 12.53
CA THR A 10 -2.06 4.63 11.43
C THR A 10 -2.00 5.43 10.12
N CYS A 11 -2.97 6.32 9.91
CA CYS A 11 -2.99 7.23 8.76
C CYS A 11 -1.87 8.28 8.85
N ARG A 12 -1.63 8.88 10.03
CA ARG A 12 -0.52 9.83 10.24
C ARG A 12 0.83 9.17 10.05
N GLU A 13 1.02 7.96 10.57
CA GLU A 13 2.26 7.19 10.35
C GLU A 13 2.50 6.96 8.86
N LEU A 14 1.43 6.60 8.11
CA LEU A 14 1.54 6.43 6.67
C LEU A 14 1.96 7.73 5.98
N LEU A 15 1.34 8.86 6.34
CA LEU A 15 1.69 10.16 5.79
C LEU A 15 3.12 10.57 6.16
N ALA A 16 3.57 10.29 7.38
CA ALA A 16 4.94 10.55 7.82
C ALA A 16 5.97 9.81 6.95
N LEU A 17 5.73 8.53 6.64
CA LEU A 17 6.57 7.76 5.71
C LEU A 17 6.58 8.34 4.29
N LEU A 18 5.51 9.02 3.89
CA LEU A 18 5.39 9.64 2.57
C LEU A 18 6.00 11.04 2.51
N THR A 19 6.32 11.68 3.65
CA THR A 19 6.91 13.04 3.69
C THR A 19 8.19 13.23 2.86
N PRO A 20 9.11 12.26 2.73
CA PRO A 20 10.32 12.47 1.93
C PRO A 20 10.04 12.48 0.43
N PHE A 21 8.87 12.03 -0.01
CA PHE A 21 8.50 11.97 -1.42
C PHE A 21 7.79 13.27 -1.82
N ASN A 22 8.21 13.87 -2.94
CA ASN A 22 7.56 15.07 -3.47
C ASN A 22 6.25 14.70 -4.20
N ILE A 23 5.22 14.33 -3.43
CA ILE A 23 3.92 13.89 -3.97
C ILE A 23 3.09 15.11 -4.36
N GLY A 24 2.84 15.25 -5.66
CA GLY A 24 2.02 16.33 -6.23
C GLY A 24 0.51 16.14 -6.03
N MET A 25 0.03 14.89 -6.02
CA MET A 25 -1.39 14.56 -5.89
C MET A 25 -1.58 13.24 -5.16
N ILE A 26 -2.59 13.18 -4.28
CA ILE A 26 -2.99 11.99 -3.55
C ILE A 26 -4.43 11.64 -3.96
N THR A 27 -4.64 10.42 -4.43
CA THR A 27 -5.97 9.91 -4.78
C THR A 27 -6.36 8.80 -3.80
N SER A 28 -7.50 8.92 -3.13
CA SER A 28 -7.96 7.89 -2.19
C SER A 28 -9.47 7.67 -2.22
N ASP A 29 -9.90 6.63 -1.51
CA ASP A 29 -11.31 6.44 -1.16
C ASP A 29 -11.79 7.55 -0.20
N ASN A 30 -13.10 7.64 0.01
CA ASN A 30 -13.71 8.63 0.90
C ASN A 30 -13.65 8.21 2.37
N TRP A 31 -12.51 7.70 2.82
CA TRP A 31 -12.33 7.33 4.22
C TRP A 31 -12.14 8.56 5.10
N GLY A 32 -12.89 8.63 6.19
CA GLY A 32 -12.90 9.79 7.10
C GLY A 32 -11.52 10.21 7.63
N SER A 33 -10.60 9.27 7.81
CA SER A 33 -9.23 9.58 8.26
C SER A 33 -8.43 10.36 7.22
N TYR A 34 -8.55 10.02 5.93
CA TYR A 34 -7.87 10.74 4.86
C TYR A 34 -8.37 12.18 4.77
N ALA A 35 -9.69 12.38 4.87
CA ALA A 35 -10.28 13.72 4.86
C ALA A 35 -9.84 14.61 6.04
N ARG A 36 -9.43 14.02 7.17
CA ARG A 36 -8.95 14.73 8.37
C ARG A 36 -7.46 15.04 8.32
N GLU A 37 -6.66 14.10 7.83
CA GLU A 37 -5.19 14.15 7.93
C GLU A 37 -4.52 14.65 6.63
N MET A 38 -5.20 14.61 5.47
CA MET A 38 -4.61 15.02 4.19
C MET A 38 -4.93 16.48 3.83
N PRO A 39 -3.98 17.21 3.19
CA PRO A 39 -4.24 18.57 2.68
C PRO A 39 -5.29 18.55 1.56
N LYS A 40 -6.39 19.29 1.75
CA LYS A 40 -7.51 19.34 0.77
C LYS A 40 -7.09 19.77 -0.63
N GLN A 41 -6.06 20.61 -0.78
CA GLN A 41 -5.60 21.03 -2.12
C GLN A 41 -4.90 19.91 -2.90
N LYS A 42 -4.34 18.91 -2.22
CA LYS A 42 -3.59 17.81 -2.85
C LYS A 42 -4.39 16.51 -2.92
N HIS A 43 -5.60 16.48 -2.34
CA HIS A 43 -6.38 15.26 -2.15
C HIS A 43 -7.57 15.20 -3.10
N LEU A 44 -7.57 14.19 -3.96
CA LEU A 44 -8.66 13.88 -4.87
C LEU A 44 -9.39 12.62 -4.41
N THR A 45 -10.64 12.80 -3.98
CA THR A 45 -11.52 11.71 -3.55
C THR A 45 -12.38 11.25 -4.71
N GLY A 46 -12.36 9.95 -5.04
CA GLY A 46 -13.28 9.39 -6.03
C GLY A 46 -12.71 8.23 -6.83
N LYS A 47 -13.54 7.67 -7.73
CA LYS A 47 -13.26 6.43 -8.44
C LYS A 47 -12.32 6.55 -9.65
N ILE A 48 -12.08 7.77 -10.13
CA ILE A 48 -11.45 8.02 -11.44
C ILE A 48 -9.99 7.54 -11.47
N PHE A 49 -9.30 7.52 -10.32
CA PHE A 49 -7.92 7.00 -10.20
C PHE A 49 -7.77 5.84 -9.21
N THR A 50 -8.75 5.61 -8.32
CA THR A 50 -8.65 4.53 -7.33
C THR A 50 -8.85 3.16 -7.95
N GLN A 51 -9.62 3.03 -9.04
CA GLN A 51 -9.86 1.74 -9.70
C GLN A 51 -8.56 1.04 -10.13
N ARG A 52 -7.60 1.79 -10.71
CA ARG A 52 -6.31 1.23 -11.11
C ARG A 52 -5.48 0.80 -9.90
N ILE A 53 -5.50 1.60 -8.83
CA ILE A 53 -4.82 1.26 -7.55
C ILE A 53 -5.42 -0.02 -6.96
N GLU A 54 -6.74 -0.11 -6.90
CA GLU A 54 -7.47 -1.29 -6.42
C GLU A 54 -7.15 -2.53 -7.26
N HIS A 55 -7.12 -2.41 -8.59
CA HIS A 55 -6.78 -3.51 -9.48
C HIS A 55 -5.33 -3.98 -9.29
N ASN A 56 -4.38 -3.05 -9.13
CA ASN A 56 -2.99 -3.37 -8.83
C ASN A 56 -2.86 -4.10 -7.48
N ASN A 57 -3.55 -3.63 -6.45
CA ASN A 57 -3.58 -4.26 -5.13
C ASN A 57 -4.17 -5.68 -5.19
N LEU A 58 -5.25 -5.88 -5.95
CA LEU A 58 -5.85 -7.19 -6.18
C LEU A 58 -4.88 -8.15 -6.89
N THR A 59 -4.18 -7.65 -7.90
CA THR A 59 -3.17 -8.40 -8.65
C THR A 59 -2.02 -8.81 -7.75
N LEU A 60 -1.47 -7.88 -6.97
CA LEU A 60 -0.41 -8.14 -6.00
C LEU A 60 -0.83 -9.20 -4.97
N ARG A 61 -2.02 -9.05 -4.36
CA ARG A 61 -2.55 -10.02 -3.39
C ARG A 61 -2.67 -11.41 -4.00
N THR A 62 -3.17 -11.51 -5.23
CA THR A 62 -3.34 -12.79 -5.94
C THR A 62 -1.99 -13.43 -6.23
N ARG A 63 -1.02 -12.64 -6.66
CA ARG A 63 0.34 -13.08 -6.95
C ARG A 63 1.09 -13.54 -5.70
N ILE A 64 1.04 -12.80 -4.59
CA ILE A 64 1.61 -13.21 -3.30
C ILE A 64 0.98 -14.52 -2.81
N LYS A 65 -0.35 -14.67 -2.91
CA LYS A 65 -1.01 -15.94 -2.56
C LYS A 65 -0.55 -17.11 -3.42
N ARG A 66 -0.26 -16.89 -4.72
CA ARG A 66 0.30 -17.92 -5.59
C ARG A 66 1.75 -18.24 -5.23
N LEU A 67 2.56 -17.22 -4.91
CA LEU A 67 3.93 -17.39 -4.44
C LEU A 67 3.95 -18.28 -3.19
N ALA A 68 3.19 -17.92 -2.16
CA ALA A 68 3.11 -18.67 -0.90
C ALA A 68 2.73 -20.15 -1.11
N ARG A 69 1.78 -20.44 -2.02
CA ARG A 69 1.40 -21.81 -2.37
C ARG A 69 2.50 -22.57 -3.12
N LYS A 70 3.22 -21.91 -4.03
CA LYS A 70 4.30 -22.54 -4.81
C LYS A 70 5.53 -22.83 -3.96
N THR A 71 5.89 -21.92 -3.07
CA THR A 71 7.12 -22.01 -2.28
C THR A 71 6.92 -22.75 -0.96
N ILE A 72 5.67 -23.00 -0.53
CA ILE A 72 5.34 -23.52 0.80
C ILE A 72 6.07 -22.69 1.88
N CYS A 73 6.18 -21.37 1.67
CA CYS A 73 7.06 -20.54 2.48
C CYS A 73 6.37 -20.20 3.80
N PHE A 74 6.86 -20.82 4.88
CA PHE A 74 6.43 -20.59 6.26
C PHE A 74 7.66 -20.32 7.13
N SER A 75 8.39 -19.24 6.84
CA SER A 75 9.45 -18.79 7.73
C SER A 75 8.85 -18.15 9.00
N ARG A 76 9.52 -18.30 10.14
CA ARG A 76 9.18 -17.56 11.37
C ARG A 76 9.80 -16.16 11.41
N SER A 77 10.75 -15.86 10.52
CA SER A 77 11.43 -14.56 10.47
C SER A 77 10.65 -13.58 9.60
N VAL A 78 10.23 -12.47 10.20
CA VAL A 78 9.59 -11.33 9.51
C VAL A 78 10.54 -10.72 8.47
N GLU A 79 11.83 -10.63 8.78
CA GLU A 79 12.86 -10.08 7.87
C GLU A 79 12.91 -10.85 6.54
N ILE A 80 12.81 -12.19 6.60
CA ILE A 80 12.79 -13.03 5.40
C ILE A 80 11.53 -12.75 4.57
N HIS A 81 10.37 -12.62 5.22
CA HIS A 81 9.12 -12.29 4.53
C HIS A 81 9.20 -10.92 3.85
N GLU A 82 9.76 -9.91 4.53
CA GLU A 82 9.94 -8.58 3.96
C GLU A 82 10.87 -8.59 2.74
N LYS A 83 12.01 -9.28 2.80
CA LYS A 83 12.92 -9.39 1.65
C LYS A 83 12.30 -10.13 0.48
N VAL A 84 11.59 -11.23 0.73
CA VAL A 84 10.93 -12.02 -0.33
C VAL A 84 9.81 -11.23 -0.99
N ILE A 85 8.98 -10.54 -0.20
CA ILE A 85 7.90 -9.68 -0.73
C ILE A 85 8.49 -8.49 -1.48
N GLY A 86 9.55 -7.87 -0.95
CA GLY A 86 10.26 -6.76 -1.60
C GLY A 86 10.80 -7.15 -2.99
N ALA A 87 11.58 -8.23 -3.06
CA ALA A 87 12.11 -8.75 -4.32
C ALA A 87 11.00 -9.17 -5.30
N PHE A 88 9.88 -9.68 -4.78
CA PHE A 88 8.72 -10.00 -5.60
C PHE A 88 8.07 -8.75 -6.22
N ILE A 89 7.88 -7.69 -5.42
CA ILE A 89 7.30 -6.43 -5.89
C ILE A 89 8.22 -5.81 -6.96
N GLU A 90 9.53 -5.74 -6.69
CA GLU A 90 10.53 -5.21 -7.62
C GLU A 90 10.46 -5.90 -9.00
N LYS A 91 10.41 -7.23 -8.99
CA LYS A 91 10.41 -8.03 -10.21
C LYS A 91 9.14 -7.95 -11.05
N TYR A 92 7.98 -7.68 -10.43
CA TYR A 92 6.67 -7.91 -11.07
C TYR A 92 5.75 -6.68 -11.12
N ILE A 93 6.09 -5.60 -10.43
CA ILE A 93 5.31 -4.35 -10.42
C ILE A 93 6.08 -3.19 -11.06
N PHE A 94 7.40 -3.11 -10.87
CA PHE A 94 8.23 -2.02 -11.36
C PHE A 94 8.99 -2.35 -12.67
N TYR A 95 9.01 -3.62 -13.06
CA TYR A 95 9.42 -4.15 -14.37
C TYR A 95 8.22 -4.79 -15.06
#